data_AF-A0A5C4WWZ5-F1
#
_entry.id   AF-A0A5C4WWZ5-F1
#
_cell.length_a   1.000
_cell.length_b   1.000
_cell.length_c   1.000
_cell.angle_alpha   90.00
_cell.angle_beta   90.00
_cell.angle_gamma   90.00
#
_symmetry.space_group_name_H-M   'P 1'
#
loop_
_entity.id
_entity.type
_entity.pdbx_description
1 polymer ?
#
loop_
_entity_poly.entity_id
_entity_poly.type
_entity_poly.pdbx_seq_one_letter_code
_entity_poly.pdbx_strand_id
1 'polypeptide(L)'
;MTTIGVSPRLGELLAEIEVAQGANVAFVRDQKVEGSTPRELVGNLARALYVTLHCGREERDGLGPRTLRDRRLEERFTEATPHQATWLPVRNPRPSGQDGVTVVEIDGVRVAVPADAVLEPGESPHPGQVTLRVPSYRAALSPGFFLVDGSQGHPMDKPLLRVYVHVAEAEHAPRAWNAVLAGLEAANRPYRAKVCSSPLLYPRRDALVVYLGVSDWHLASAVEAAVRGLPGIGHDTSPFARRLAPGVGIACEPEDARPERAGMSFGEHRALALAEGLVAQAASGPGSSAGSAVAESLIAARIDPGEPARNSDSPEFPALQGVE
;
A
#
# COMPACT_ATOMS: atom_id res chain seq x y z
N MET A 1 2.63 22.43 28.97
CA MET A 1 2.31 22.02 27.59
C MET A 1 3.28 20.92 27.21
N THR A 2 2.82 19.69 27.10
CA THR A 2 3.66 18.58 26.64
C THR A 2 3.97 18.83 25.18
N THR A 3 5.24 18.99 24.82
CA THR A 3 5.66 19.19 23.43
C THR A 3 5.23 17.95 22.64
N ILE A 4 4.30 18.11 21.71
CA ILE A 4 3.90 17.00 20.83
C ILE A 4 5.08 16.77 19.88
N GLY A 5 5.73 15.62 20.04
CA GLY A 5 6.88 15.21 19.23
C GLY A 5 6.47 14.20 18.16
N VAL A 6 7.35 14.03 17.17
CA VAL A 6 7.28 12.95 16.19
C VAL A 6 8.10 11.74 16.65
N SER A 7 7.88 10.58 16.06
CA SER A 7 8.72 9.39 16.27
C SER A 7 10.21 9.72 16.05
N PRO A 8 11.15 9.09 16.77
CA PRO A 8 12.59 9.34 16.60
C PRO A 8 13.04 9.19 15.14
N ARG A 9 12.55 8.15 14.46
CA ARG A 9 12.82 7.89 13.04
C ARG A 9 12.38 9.04 12.14
N LEU A 10 11.22 9.63 12.41
CA LEU A 10 10.77 10.79 11.65
C LEU A 10 11.59 12.03 12.01
N GLY A 11 11.95 12.20 13.29
CA GLY A 11 12.84 13.28 13.74
C GLY A 11 14.20 13.28 13.02
N GLU A 12 14.81 12.12 12.83
CA GLU A 12 16.06 11.97 12.06
C GLU A 12 15.87 12.40 10.60
N LEU A 13 14.76 12.00 9.96
CA LEU A 13 14.47 12.37 8.56
C LEU A 13 14.19 13.86 8.39
N LEU A 14 13.60 14.51 9.40
CA LEU A 14 13.37 15.95 9.34
C LEU A 14 14.69 16.73 9.26
N ALA A 15 15.81 16.17 9.76
CA ALA A 15 17.12 16.79 9.61
C ALA A 15 17.68 16.72 8.18
N GLU A 16 17.12 15.85 7.34
CA GLU A 16 17.50 15.71 5.91
C GLU A 16 16.62 16.55 4.98
N ILE A 17 15.65 17.30 5.53
CA ILE A 17 14.69 18.09 4.74
C ILE A 17 14.73 19.55 5.19
N GLU A 18 15.01 20.43 4.24
CA GLU A 18 14.99 21.87 4.47
C GLU A 18 13.89 22.51 3.62
N VAL A 19 13.11 23.42 4.21
CA VAL A 19 12.18 24.27 3.46
C VAL A 19 12.63 25.71 3.63
N ALA A 20 12.93 26.37 2.51
CA ALA A 20 13.43 27.74 2.51
C ALA A 20 12.37 28.73 3.02
N GLN A 21 12.85 29.82 3.61
CA GLN A 21 11.98 30.93 4.02
C GLN A 21 11.18 31.46 2.82
N GLY A 22 9.86 31.62 3.01
CA GLY A 22 8.94 31.96 1.92
C GLY A 22 8.19 30.76 1.33
N ALA A 23 8.55 29.54 1.75
CA ALA A 23 7.78 28.31 1.50
C ALA A 23 7.53 28.03 0.01
N ASN A 24 8.48 28.36 -0.85
CA ASN A 24 8.45 28.15 -2.31
C ASN A 24 9.55 27.22 -2.83
N VAL A 25 10.56 26.92 -2.01
CA VAL A 25 11.66 26.01 -2.32
C VAL A 25 11.90 25.08 -1.13
N ALA A 26 12.14 23.80 -1.42
CA ALA A 26 12.56 22.81 -0.44
C ALA A 26 13.74 21.98 -0.98
N PHE A 27 14.49 21.37 -0.08
CA PHE A 27 15.56 20.43 -0.36
C PHE A 27 15.26 19.13 0.40
N VAL A 28 15.23 18.02 -0.33
CA VAL A 28 15.19 16.68 0.24
C VAL A 28 16.54 16.05 -0.05
N ARG A 29 17.43 16.03 0.96
CA ARG A 29 18.86 15.77 0.74
C ARG A 29 19.43 16.75 -0.29
N ASP A 30 20.06 16.25 -1.34
CA ASP A 30 20.64 17.05 -2.42
C ASP A 30 19.62 17.45 -3.50
N GLN A 31 18.36 17.02 -3.38
CA GLN A 31 17.34 17.26 -4.38
C GLN A 31 16.54 18.54 -4.10
N LYS A 32 16.65 19.52 -5.00
CA LYS A 32 15.83 20.74 -4.98
C LYS A 32 14.41 20.45 -5.48
N VAL A 33 13.41 20.97 -4.77
CA VAL A 33 11.99 20.92 -5.12
C VAL A 33 11.44 22.35 -5.07
N GLU A 34 10.73 22.77 -6.11
CA GLU A 34 10.24 24.16 -6.24
C GLU A 34 8.73 24.19 -6.47
N GLY A 35 8.10 25.29 -6.07
CA GLY A 35 6.71 25.62 -6.41
C GLY A 35 6.54 27.13 -6.50
N SER A 36 5.69 27.58 -7.41
CA SER A 36 5.38 29.02 -7.58
C SER A 36 4.56 29.58 -6.42
N THR A 37 3.94 28.70 -5.62
CA THR A 37 3.19 29.01 -4.40
C THR A 37 3.47 27.97 -3.31
N PRO A 38 3.23 28.26 -2.02
CA PRO A 38 3.34 27.26 -0.96
C PRO A 38 2.47 26.03 -1.19
N ARG A 39 1.27 26.22 -1.76
CA ARG A 39 0.37 25.12 -2.11
C ARG A 39 0.97 24.21 -3.19
N GLU A 40 1.60 24.81 -4.20
CA GLU A 40 2.29 24.04 -5.25
C GLU A 40 3.51 23.32 -4.68
N LEU A 41 4.27 23.97 -3.78
CA LEU A 41 5.39 23.34 -3.09
C LEU A 41 4.94 22.11 -2.28
N VAL A 42 3.81 22.17 -1.56
CA VAL A 42 3.28 21.00 -0.83
C VAL A 42 3.09 19.81 -1.76
N GLY A 43 2.46 20.01 -2.93
CA GLY A 43 2.24 18.93 -3.89
C GLY A 43 3.54 18.35 -4.44
N ASN A 44 4.48 19.22 -4.84
CA ASN A 44 5.76 18.80 -5.38
C ASN A 44 6.65 18.11 -4.34
N LEU A 45 6.68 18.64 -3.11
CA LEU A 45 7.42 18.07 -1.99
C LEU A 45 6.82 16.73 -1.56
N ALA A 46 5.49 16.62 -1.45
CA ALA A 46 4.82 15.36 -1.13
C ALA A 46 5.17 14.27 -2.15
N ARG A 47 5.21 14.60 -3.45
CA ARG A 47 5.64 13.68 -4.50
C ARG A 47 7.10 13.27 -4.35
N ALA A 48 8.01 14.23 -4.11
CA ALA A 48 9.42 13.94 -3.90
C ALA A 48 9.65 13.05 -2.67
N LEU A 49 8.99 13.33 -1.54
CA LEU A 49 9.04 12.53 -0.31
C LEU A 49 8.45 11.13 -0.53
N TYR A 50 7.36 11.01 -1.29
CA TYR A 50 6.81 9.70 -1.65
C TYR A 50 7.81 8.86 -2.47
N VAL A 51 8.43 9.44 -3.49
CA VAL A 51 9.39 8.73 -4.36
C VAL A 51 10.67 8.36 -3.59
N THR A 52 11.28 9.33 -2.91
CA THR A 52 12.58 9.17 -2.26
C THR A 52 12.50 8.41 -0.95
N LEU A 53 11.55 8.75 -0.08
CA LEU A 53 11.45 8.18 1.25
C LEU A 53 10.60 6.91 1.25
N HIS A 54 9.36 6.98 0.74
CA HIS A 54 8.46 5.83 0.79
C HIS A 54 8.86 4.72 -0.18
N CYS A 55 8.97 5.06 -1.47
CA CYS A 55 9.34 4.07 -2.50
C CYS A 55 10.81 3.67 -2.39
N GLY A 56 11.68 4.55 -1.89
CA GLY A 56 13.13 4.29 -1.81
C GLY A 56 13.84 4.42 -3.15
N ARG A 57 13.34 5.31 -4.03
CA ARG A 57 13.88 5.53 -5.37
C ARG A 57 14.48 6.92 -5.48
N GLU A 58 15.55 7.04 -6.25
CA GLU A 58 15.96 8.35 -6.76
C GLU A 58 14.90 8.85 -7.75
N GLU A 59 14.62 10.15 -7.69
CA GLU A 59 13.79 10.80 -8.71
C GLU A 59 14.58 10.76 -10.03
N ARG A 60 14.00 10.15 -11.07
CA ARG A 60 14.65 10.07 -12.38
C ARG A 60 14.29 11.33 -13.18
N ASP A 61 15.31 12.03 -13.66
CA ASP A 61 15.15 13.08 -14.67
C ASP A 61 14.64 12.49 -15.98
N GLY A 62 13.62 13.12 -16.57
CA GLY A 62 13.11 12.81 -17.91
C GLY A 62 11.61 12.47 -17.98
N LEU A 63 11.13 12.27 -19.22
CA LEU A 63 9.76 11.80 -19.45
C LEU A 63 9.62 10.40 -18.85
N GLY A 64 8.72 10.25 -17.89
CA GLY A 64 8.39 8.97 -17.28
C GLY A 64 8.03 7.91 -18.34
N PRO A 65 8.15 6.62 -18.01
CA PRO A 65 7.88 5.57 -18.99
C PRO A 65 6.47 5.68 -19.56
N ARG A 66 6.36 5.49 -20.88
CA ARG A 66 5.08 5.54 -21.62
C ARG A 66 4.03 4.57 -21.09
N THR A 67 4.48 3.48 -20.47
CA THR A 67 3.65 2.49 -19.82
C THR A 67 4.29 2.07 -18.50
N LEU A 68 3.48 1.94 -17.45
CA LEU A 68 3.88 1.35 -16.18
C LEU A 68 3.67 -0.18 -16.15
N ARG A 69 3.30 -0.76 -17.29
CA ARG A 69 3.01 -2.18 -17.46
C ARG A 69 3.99 -2.81 -18.45
N ASP A 70 4.60 -3.91 -18.02
CA ASP A 70 5.42 -4.78 -18.85
C ASP A 70 4.73 -6.13 -19.00
N ARG A 71 4.32 -6.45 -20.23
CA ARG A 71 3.55 -7.65 -20.53
C ARG A 71 4.29 -8.94 -20.17
N ARG A 72 5.59 -9.02 -20.44
CA ARG A 72 6.40 -10.23 -20.19
C ARG A 72 6.53 -10.47 -18.70
N LEU A 73 6.70 -9.40 -17.92
CA LEU A 73 6.74 -9.50 -16.47
C LEU A 73 5.37 -9.87 -15.89
N GLU A 74 4.27 -9.29 -16.38
CA GLU A 74 2.91 -9.67 -15.97
C GLU A 74 2.56 -11.13 -16.31
N GLU A 75 3.02 -11.66 -17.45
CA GLU A 75 2.89 -13.08 -17.82
C GLU A 75 3.62 -13.97 -16.79
N ARG A 76 4.85 -13.62 -16.40
CA ARG A 76 5.58 -14.33 -15.33
C ARG A 76 4.88 -14.25 -13.97
N PHE A 77 4.25 -13.13 -13.63
CA PHE A 77 3.45 -13.03 -12.40
C PHE A 77 2.19 -13.90 -12.46
N THR A 78 1.56 -13.99 -13.63
CA THR A 78 0.40 -14.87 -13.84
C THR A 78 0.78 -16.33 -13.65
N GLU A 79 1.90 -16.78 -14.24
CA GLU A 79 2.45 -18.13 -14.06
C GLU A 79 2.86 -18.42 -12.61
N ALA A 80 3.39 -17.40 -11.92
CA ALA A 80 3.83 -17.49 -10.53
C ALA A 80 2.67 -17.42 -9.52
N THR A 81 1.44 -17.10 -9.94
CA THR A 81 0.29 -17.02 -9.04
C THR A 81 -0.25 -18.44 -8.77
N PRO A 82 -0.28 -18.92 -7.51
CA PRO A 82 -0.61 -20.30 -7.18
C PRO A 82 -2.08 -20.68 -7.42
N HIS A 83 -2.95 -19.70 -7.68
CA HIS A 83 -4.37 -19.86 -7.92
C HIS A 83 -4.84 -19.00 -9.12
N GLN A 84 -5.77 -19.55 -9.89
CA GLN A 84 -6.30 -18.88 -11.11
C GLN A 84 -7.63 -18.18 -10.88
N ALA A 85 -8.34 -18.53 -9.81
CA ALA A 85 -9.66 -18.03 -9.50
C ALA A 85 -9.74 -17.56 -8.05
N THR A 86 -10.66 -16.63 -7.83
CA THR A 86 -11.03 -16.13 -6.51
C THR A 86 -12.53 -16.26 -6.34
N TRP A 87 -12.94 -16.59 -5.12
CA TRP A 87 -14.34 -16.77 -4.75
C TRP A 87 -14.83 -15.51 -4.05
N LEU A 88 -15.87 -14.88 -4.62
CA LEU A 88 -16.45 -13.66 -4.07
C LEU A 88 -17.85 -13.95 -3.53
N PRO A 89 -18.16 -13.62 -2.26
CA PRO A 89 -19.52 -13.71 -1.78
C PRO A 89 -20.39 -12.68 -2.50
N VAL A 90 -21.52 -13.13 -3.07
CA VAL A 90 -22.46 -12.25 -3.77
C VAL A 90 -23.77 -12.12 -3.01
N ARG A 91 -24.31 -10.91 -2.95
CA ARG A 91 -25.60 -10.64 -2.32
C ARG A 91 -26.66 -10.46 -3.40
N ASN A 92 -27.81 -11.08 -3.18
CA ASN A 92 -29.02 -10.92 -4.00
C ASN A 92 -28.78 -11.10 -5.52
N PRO A 93 -28.24 -12.25 -5.97
CA PRO A 93 -28.17 -12.54 -7.40
C PRO A 93 -29.57 -12.44 -8.02
N ARG A 94 -29.69 -11.77 -9.16
CA ARG A 94 -30.98 -11.61 -9.86
C ARG A 94 -30.89 -12.16 -11.28
N PRO A 95 -31.91 -12.88 -11.78
CA PRO A 95 -32.00 -13.17 -13.20
C PRO A 95 -31.99 -11.86 -14.00
N SER A 96 -31.23 -11.80 -15.10
CA SER A 96 -31.21 -10.61 -15.97
C SER A 96 -32.45 -10.51 -16.86
N GLY A 97 -33.28 -11.56 -16.90
CA GLY A 97 -34.34 -11.76 -17.90
C GLY A 97 -33.84 -12.39 -19.21
N GLN A 98 -32.53 -12.55 -19.37
CA GLN A 98 -31.91 -13.34 -20.43
C GLN A 98 -31.54 -14.73 -19.89
N ASP A 99 -31.87 -15.78 -20.64
CA ASP A 99 -31.56 -17.16 -20.25
C ASP A 99 -30.05 -17.36 -20.03
N GLY A 100 -29.71 -18.05 -18.93
CA GLY A 100 -28.33 -18.36 -18.57
C GLY A 100 -27.52 -17.18 -18.04
N VAL A 101 -28.13 -16.03 -17.73
CA VAL A 101 -27.43 -14.85 -17.24
C VAL A 101 -27.99 -14.38 -15.89
N THR A 102 -27.08 -14.14 -14.95
CA THR A 102 -27.38 -13.60 -13.63
C THR A 102 -26.70 -12.24 -13.47
N VAL A 103 -27.38 -11.28 -12.85
CA VAL A 103 -26.82 -10.00 -12.44
C VAL A 103 -26.44 -10.10 -10.96
N VAL A 104 -25.18 -9.79 -10.67
CA VAL A 104 -24.61 -9.74 -9.32
C VAL A 104 -23.98 -8.38 -9.07
N GLU A 105 -23.78 -8.02 -7.81
CA GLU A 105 -23.04 -6.83 -7.42
C GLU A 105 -21.64 -7.22 -6.92
N ILE A 106 -20.60 -6.62 -7.50
CA ILE A 106 -19.19 -6.83 -7.16
C ILE A 106 -18.58 -5.44 -6.94
N ASP A 107 -18.06 -5.18 -5.74
CA ASP A 107 -17.41 -3.91 -5.39
C ASP A 107 -18.26 -2.66 -5.74
N GLY A 108 -19.58 -2.75 -5.56
CA GLY A 108 -20.53 -1.67 -5.87
C GLY A 108 -20.91 -1.54 -7.35
N VAL A 109 -20.42 -2.43 -8.21
CA VAL A 109 -20.72 -2.48 -9.65
C VAL A 109 -21.64 -3.66 -9.94
N ARG A 110 -22.71 -3.43 -10.70
CA ARG A 110 -23.58 -4.50 -11.19
C ARG A 110 -22.98 -5.14 -12.44
N VAL A 111 -22.78 -6.45 -12.41
CA VAL A 111 -22.14 -7.23 -13.47
C VAL A 111 -23.08 -8.35 -13.91
N ALA A 112 -23.26 -8.51 -15.21
CA ALA A 112 -23.92 -9.66 -15.80
C ALA A 112 -22.90 -10.79 -15.98
N VAL A 113 -23.18 -11.95 -15.41
CA VAL A 113 -22.32 -13.14 -15.42
C VAL A 113 -23.10 -14.36 -15.93
N PRO A 114 -22.41 -15.36 -16.50
CA PRO A 114 -23.01 -16.67 -16.73
C PRO A 114 -23.60 -17.24 -15.44
N ALA A 115 -24.80 -17.83 -15.52
CA ALA A 115 -25.49 -18.36 -14.34
C ALA A 115 -24.69 -19.49 -13.65
N ASP A 116 -23.90 -20.25 -14.39
CA ASP A 116 -23.02 -21.32 -13.88
C ASP A 116 -21.74 -20.80 -13.18
N ALA A 117 -21.44 -19.50 -13.31
CA ALA A 117 -20.38 -18.85 -12.53
C ALA A 117 -20.84 -18.56 -11.09
N VAL A 118 -22.15 -18.56 -10.84
CA VAL A 118 -22.78 -18.35 -9.54
C VAL A 118 -23.03 -19.72 -8.90
N LEU A 119 -22.33 -19.99 -7.80
CA LEU A 119 -22.42 -21.25 -7.06
C LEU A 119 -23.33 -21.11 -5.85
N GLU A 120 -24.14 -22.14 -5.62
CA GLU A 120 -25.05 -22.21 -4.50
C GLU A 120 -24.32 -22.48 -3.16
N PRO A 121 -24.95 -22.19 -2.02
CA PRO A 121 -24.37 -22.49 -0.71
C PRO A 121 -23.94 -23.96 -0.57
N GLY A 122 -22.66 -24.18 -0.29
CA GLY A 122 -22.07 -25.53 -0.13
C GLY A 122 -21.29 -26.05 -1.34
N GLU A 123 -21.35 -25.35 -2.47
CA GLU A 123 -20.55 -25.66 -3.67
C GLU A 123 -19.22 -24.88 -3.71
N SER A 124 -18.96 -24.05 -2.70
CA SER A 124 -17.80 -23.17 -2.61
C SER A 124 -17.13 -23.18 -1.24
N PRO A 125 -15.94 -22.57 -1.09
CA PRO A 125 -15.25 -22.45 0.19
C PRO A 125 -15.95 -21.56 1.24
N HIS A 126 -17.08 -20.92 0.90
CA HIS A 126 -17.86 -20.07 1.81
C HIS A 126 -19.21 -20.73 2.14
N PRO A 127 -19.29 -21.59 3.17
CA PRO A 127 -20.52 -22.29 3.53
C PRO A 127 -21.66 -21.31 3.81
N GLY A 128 -22.86 -21.63 3.31
CA GLY A 128 -24.06 -20.82 3.55
C GLY A 128 -24.16 -19.54 2.71
N GLN A 129 -23.25 -19.30 1.77
CA GLN A 129 -23.25 -18.12 0.91
C GLN A 129 -23.30 -18.50 -0.57
N VAL A 130 -24.06 -17.72 -1.34
CA VAL A 130 -23.93 -17.73 -2.79
C VAL A 130 -22.60 -17.07 -3.16
N THR A 131 -21.84 -17.69 -4.04
CA THR A 131 -20.51 -17.20 -4.43
C THR A 131 -20.35 -17.10 -5.92
N LEU A 132 -19.49 -16.20 -6.35
CA LEU A 132 -19.11 -16.03 -7.75
C LEU A 132 -17.66 -16.45 -7.93
N ARG A 133 -17.41 -17.31 -8.92
CA ARG A 133 -16.05 -17.63 -9.38
C ARG A 133 -15.61 -16.63 -10.44
N VAL A 134 -14.53 -15.89 -10.17
CA VAL A 134 -13.91 -15.00 -11.17
C VAL A 134 -12.41 -15.24 -11.27
N PRO A 135 -11.73 -14.83 -12.36
CA PRO A 135 -10.27 -14.81 -12.42
C PRO A 135 -9.67 -14.10 -11.20
N SER A 136 -8.54 -14.58 -10.67
CA SER A 136 -7.89 -13.96 -9.50
C SER A 136 -7.24 -12.60 -9.82
N TYR A 137 -6.81 -12.39 -11.06
CA TYR A 137 -6.14 -11.16 -11.48
C TYR A 137 -7.13 -9.98 -11.67
N ARG A 138 -6.63 -8.75 -11.42
CA ARG A 138 -7.35 -7.48 -11.56
C ARG A 138 -6.54 -6.51 -12.43
N ALA A 139 -6.59 -6.69 -13.74
CA ALA A 139 -5.80 -5.86 -14.65
C ALA A 139 -6.13 -4.37 -14.50
N ALA A 140 -5.08 -3.55 -14.44
CA ALA A 140 -5.16 -2.09 -14.40
C ALA A 140 -5.95 -1.48 -13.22
N LEU A 141 -6.32 -2.27 -12.20
CA LEU A 141 -7.02 -1.75 -11.02
C LEU A 141 -6.13 -0.83 -10.17
N SER A 142 -4.81 -1.08 -10.16
CA SER A 142 -3.82 -0.23 -9.50
C SER A 142 -2.75 0.17 -10.52
N PRO A 143 -2.65 1.45 -10.92
CA PRO A 143 -1.66 1.90 -11.90
C PRO A 143 -0.23 1.52 -11.51
N GLY A 144 0.48 0.85 -12.42
CA GLY A 144 1.85 0.38 -12.19
C GLY A 144 1.99 -0.89 -11.35
N PHE A 145 0.89 -1.56 -11.02
CA PHE A 145 0.91 -2.82 -10.30
C PHE A 145 0.10 -3.91 -11.02
N PHE A 146 0.62 -5.14 -10.96
CA PHE A 146 -0.12 -6.37 -11.16
C PHE A 146 -0.80 -6.73 -9.84
N LEU A 147 -2.12 -6.95 -9.84
CA LEU A 147 -2.92 -7.14 -8.63
C LEU A 147 -3.72 -8.44 -8.70
N VAL A 148 -3.76 -9.18 -7.59
CA VAL A 148 -4.60 -10.36 -7.41
C VAL A 148 -5.37 -10.32 -6.09
N ASP A 149 -6.53 -10.95 -6.09
CA ASP A 149 -7.22 -11.38 -4.87
C ASP A 149 -6.86 -12.85 -4.60
N GLY A 150 -6.71 -13.23 -3.32
CA GLY A 150 -6.46 -14.61 -2.90
C GLY A 150 -7.59 -15.56 -3.30
N SER A 151 -7.36 -16.88 -3.23
CA SER A 151 -8.40 -17.84 -3.64
C SER A 151 -9.68 -17.69 -2.82
N GLN A 152 -9.56 -17.33 -1.54
CA GLN A 152 -10.67 -17.08 -0.60
C GLN A 152 -11.25 -15.65 -0.68
N GLY A 153 -11.01 -14.94 -1.78
CA GLY A 153 -11.42 -13.55 -1.93
C GLY A 153 -10.39 -12.56 -1.37
N HIS A 154 -10.85 -11.34 -1.12
CA HIS A 154 -10.07 -10.27 -0.51
C HIS A 154 -10.67 -9.85 0.84
N PRO A 155 -9.88 -9.23 1.75
CA PRO A 155 -10.36 -8.87 3.07
C PRO A 155 -11.45 -7.80 3.01
N MET A 156 -12.50 -7.99 3.80
CA MET A 156 -13.67 -7.11 3.87
C MET A 156 -13.75 -6.35 5.21
N ASP A 157 -13.05 -6.84 6.23
CA ASP A 157 -12.95 -6.23 7.54
C ASP A 157 -11.94 -5.07 7.55
N LYS A 158 -12.22 -4.06 8.37
CA LYS A 158 -11.37 -2.89 8.57
C LYS A 158 -10.92 -2.81 10.04
N PRO A 159 -9.76 -2.22 10.32
CA PRO A 159 -8.79 -1.67 9.35
C PRO A 159 -7.96 -2.76 8.65
N LEU A 160 -7.48 -2.45 7.44
CA LEU A 160 -6.57 -3.33 6.70
C LEU A 160 -5.12 -3.10 7.14
N LEU A 161 -4.35 -4.17 7.25
CA LEU A 161 -2.89 -4.13 7.37
C LEU A 161 -2.27 -4.26 5.98
N ARG A 162 -1.31 -3.39 5.69
CA ARG A 162 -0.44 -3.45 4.53
C ARG A 162 0.89 -4.04 4.96
N VAL A 163 1.30 -5.12 4.32
CA VAL A 163 2.64 -5.70 4.47
C VAL A 163 3.43 -5.40 3.21
N TYR A 164 4.49 -4.63 3.35
CA TYR A 164 5.39 -4.22 2.27
C TYR A 164 6.59 -5.15 2.21
N VAL A 165 6.95 -5.56 1.01
CA VAL A 165 8.20 -6.27 0.73
C VAL A 165 9.02 -5.41 -0.22
N HIS A 166 10.25 -5.09 0.21
CA HIS A 166 11.25 -4.44 -0.60
C HIS A 166 11.83 -5.44 -1.60
N VAL A 167 11.44 -5.30 -2.86
CA VAL A 167 12.06 -6.03 -3.96
C VAL A 167 13.01 -5.08 -4.67
N ALA A 168 14.30 -5.37 -4.59
CA ALA A 168 15.36 -4.59 -5.19
C ALA A 168 15.52 -4.92 -6.68
N GLU A 169 15.33 -6.19 -7.04
CA GLU A 169 15.64 -6.71 -8.37
C GLU A 169 14.40 -7.31 -9.04
N ALA A 170 14.00 -6.70 -10.17
CA ALA A 170 12.78 -7.08 -10.90
C ALA A 170 12.80 -8.55 -11.38
N GLU A 171 13.98 -9.11 -11.66
CA GLU A 171 14.11 -10.49 -12.13
C GLU A 171 13.69 -11.54 -11.10
N HIS A 172 13.87 -11.21 -9.82
CA HIS A 172 13.52 -12.04 -8.66
C HIS A 172 12.09 -11.83 -8.18
N ALA A 173 11.41 -10.76 -8.64
CA ALA A 173 10.06 -10.43 -8.21
C ALA A 173 9.04 -11.57 -8.39
N PRO A 174 9.01 -12.34 -9.49
CA PRO A 174 8.06 -13.46 -9.63
C PRO A 174 8.29 -14.60 -8.62
N ARG A 175 9.53 -14.82 -8.19
CA ARG A 175 9.84 -15.83 -7.15
C ARG A 175 9.35 -15.36 -5.78
N ALA A 176 9.61 -14.11 -5.43
CA ALA A 176 9.12 -13.51 -4.19
C ALA A 176 7.57 -13.48 -4.16
N TRP A 177 6.96 -13.11 -5.29
CA TRP A 177 5.52 -13.16 -5.49
C TRP A 177 4.94 -14.54 -5.22
N ASN A 178 5.45 -15.58 -5.89
CA ASN A 178 4.98 -16.95 -5.67
C ASN A 178 5.13 -17.39 -4.21
N ALA A 179 6.30 -17.16 -3.59
CA ALA A 179 6.57 -17.58 -2.23
C ALA A 179 5.59 -16.94 -1.23
N VAL A 180 5.35 -15.64 -1.35
CA VAL A 180 4.40 -14.91 -0.50
C VAL A 180 2.98 -15.44 -0.70
N LEU A 181 2.53 -15.56 -1.94
CA LEU A 181 1.17 -16.02 -2.20
C LEU A 181 0.96 -17.47 -1.77
N ALA A 182 1.91 -18.37 -2.03
CA ALA A 182 1.82 -19.76 -1.60
C ALA A 182 1.76 -19.88 -0.07
N GLY A 183 2.54 -19.06 0.66
CA GLY A 183 2.47 -19.00 2.12
C GLY A 183 1.11 -18.53 2.64
N LEU A 184 0.48 -17.55 1.97
CA LEU A 184 -0.85 -17.06 2.32
C LEU A 184 -1.98 -18.03 1.94
N GLU A 185 -1.89 -18.67 0.77
CA GLU A 185 -2.84 -19.69 0.33
C GLU A 185 -2.86 -20.89 1.28
N ALA A 186 -1.71 -21.28 1.84
CA ALA A 186 -1.65 -22.34 2.85
C ALA A 186 -2.49 -22.04 4.11
N ALA A 187 -2.73 -20.76 4.41
CA ALA A 187 -3.56 -20.34 5.54
C ALA A 187 -5.07 -20.39 5.23
N ASN A 188 -5.47 -20.53 3.97
CA ASN A 188 -6.87 -20.47 3.51
C ASN A 188 -7.61 -19.22 4.04
N ARG A 189 -6.96 -18.05 3.96
CA ARG A 189 -7.52 -16.76 4.37
C ARG A 189 -7.63 -15.78 3.21
N PRO A 190 -8.60 -14.85 3.22
CA PRO A 190 -8.68 -13.80 2.22
C PRO A 190 -7.46 -12.87 2.31
N TYR A 191 -6.93 -12.48 1.16
CA TYR A 191 -5.91 -11.44 1.06
C TYR A 191 -6.03 -10.75 -0.31
N ARG A 192 -5.48 -9.55 -0.41
CA ARG A 192 -5.22 -8.91 -1.70
C ARG A 192 -3.73 -8.64 -1.79
N ALA A 193 -3.14 -8.86 -2.95
CA ALA A 193 -1.73 -8.61 -3.14
C ALA A 193 -1.50 -7.85 -4.44
N LYS A 194 -0.46 -7.02 -4.46
CA LYS A 194 -0.03 -6.34 -5.67
C LYS A 194 1.48 -6.28 -5.76
N VAL A 195 2.01 -6.31 -6.97
CA VAL A 195 3.44 -6.25 -7.26
C VAL A 195 3.71 -5.33 -8.45
N CYS A 196 4.81 -4.57 -8.42
CA CYS A 196 5.17 -3.64 -9.47
C CYS A 196 5.22 -4.33 -10.85
N SER A 197 4.42 -3.82 -11.80
CA SER A 197 4.19 -4.45 -13.11
C SER A 197 5.24 -4.11 -14.17
N SER A 198 6.30 -3.37 -13.83
CA SER A 198 7.36 -3.00 -14.77
C SER A 198 8.73 -3.04 -14.10
N PRO A 199 9.77 -3.57 -14.75
CA PRO A 199 11.15 -3.50 -14.25
C PRO A 199 11.61 -2.07 -13.94
N LEU A 200 11.05 -1.06 -14.64
CA LEU A 200 11.37 0.35 -14.43
C LEU A 200 10.91 0.91 -13.09
N LEU A 201 10.07 0.18 -12.37
CA LEU A 201 9.60 0.53 -11.05
C LEU A 201 10.51 0.00 -9.94
N TYR A 202 11.47 -0.88 -10.22
CA TYR A 202 12.42 -1.41 -9.23
C TYR A 202 13.70 -0.56 -9.19
N PRO A 203 14.44 -0.54 -8.06
CA PRO A 203 14.08 -1.12 -6.76
C PRO A 203 12.96 -0.33 -6.06
N ARG A 204 12.12 -0.99 -5.27
CA ARG A 204 11.09 -0.33 -4.43
C ARG A 204 10.87 -1.02 -3.10
N ARG A 205 10.79 -0.22 -2.03
CA ARG A 205 10.42 -0.66 -0.67
C ARG A 205 8.98 -1.15 -0.57
N ASP A 206 8.12 -0.70 -1.48
CA ASP A 206 6.72 -1.10 -1.63
C ASP A 206 6.47 -1.84 -2.95
N ALA A 207 7.51 -2.51 -3.48
CA ALA A 207 7.42 -3.22 -4.76
C ALA A 207 6.35 -4.32 -4.75
N LEU A 208 6.21 -5.03 -3.63
CA LEU A 208 5.15 -6.01 -3.37
C LEU A 208 4.42 -5.59 -2.10
N VAL A 209 3.09 -5.54 -2.15
CA VAL A 209 2.23 -5.16 -1.03
C VAL A 209 1.13 -6.20 -0.85
N VAL A 210 0.97 -6.72 0.36
CA VAL A 210 -0.14 -7.59 0.77
C VAL A 210 -1.08 -6.82 1.69
N TYR A 211 -2.37 -7.02 1.50
CA TYR A 211 -3.46 -6.46 2.30
C TYR A 211 -4.11 -7.60 3.08
N LEU A 212 -4.15 -7.46 4.40
CA LEU A 212 -4.71 -8.43 5.34
C LEU A 212 -5.83 -7.77 6.16
N GLY A 213 -6.91 -8.52 6.40
CA GLY A 213 -7.98 -8.14 7.30
C GLY A 213 -7.52 -8.13 8.76
N VAL A 214 -8.17 -7.36 9.64
CA VAL A 214 -7.80 -7.27 11.07
C VAL A 214 -7.73 -8.63 11.76
N SER A 215 -8.60 -9.57 11.36
CA SER A 215 -8.60 -10.95 11.87
C SER A 215 -7.35 -11.74 11.46
N ASP A 216 -6.69 -11.34 10.37
CA ASP A 216 -5.61 -12.06 9.70
C ASP A 216 -4.26 -11.33 9.77
N TRP A 217 -4.13 -10.25 10.56
CA TRP A 217 -2.87 -9.50 10.73
C TRP A 217 -1.68 -10.37 11.18
N HIS A 218 -1.95 -11.47 11.88
CA HIS A 218 -0.93 -12.44 12.29
C HIS A 218 -0.17 -13.08 11.11
N LEU A 219 -0.78 -13.12 9.91
CA LEU A 219 -0.17 -13.62 8.68
C LEU A 219 0.92 -12.72 8.12
N ALA A 220 1.14 -11.51 8.67
CA ALA A 220 2.30 -10.69 8.30
C ALA A 220 3.63 -11.43 8.53
N SER A 221 3.70 -12.29 9.56
CA SER A 221 4.86 -13.16 9.81
C SER A 221 5.08 -14.21 8.71
N ALA A 222 4.03 -14.69 8.06
CA ALA A 222 4.13 -15.63 6.95
C ALA A 222 4.72 -14.95 5.70
N VAL A 223 4.37 -13.69 5.45
CA VAL A 223 4.96 -12.88 4.37
C VAL A 223 6.46 -12.69 4.60
N GLU A 224 6.85 -12.38 5.83
CA GLU A 224 8.25 -12.25 6.23
C GLU A 224 9.03 -13.55 6.03
N ALA A 225 8.52 -14.65 6.59
CA ALA A 225 9.15 -15.96 6.47
C ALA A 225 9.30 -16.41 5.00
N ALA A 226 8.32 -16.10 4.16
CA ALA A 226 8.33 -16.46 2.74
C ALA A 226 9.44 -15.76 1.94
N VAL A 227 9.83 -14.55 2.33
CA VAL A 227 10.85 -13.76 1.60
C VAL A 227 12.23 -13.80 2.23
N ARG A 228 12.35 -14.35 3.44
CA ARG A 228 13.61 -14.46 4.17
C ARG A 228 14.66 -15.22 3.36
N GLY A 229 15.79 -14.56 3.11
CA GLY A 229 16.92 -15.14 2.37
C GLY A 229 16.68 -15.35 0.88
N LEU A 230 15.56 -14.88 0.32
CA LEU A 230 15.36 -14.89 -1.12
C LEU A 230 16.26 -13.85 -1.80
N PRO A 231 16.84 -14.17 -2.98
CA PRO A 231 17.60 -13.20 -3.75
C PRO A 231 16.70 -12.05 -4.23
N GLY A 232 17.29 -10.87 -4.43
CA GLY A 232 16.59 -9.67 -4.90
C GLY A 232 15.68 -8.99 -3.88
N ILE A 233 15.67 -9.45 -2.62
CA ILE A 233 14.98 -8.77 -1.51
C ILE A 233 15.95 -7.78 -0.87
N GLY A 234 15.58 -6.51 -0.84
CA GLY A 234 16.39 -5.46 -0.19
C GLY A 234 16.20 -5.45 1.32
N HIS A 235 17.04 -4.71 2.06
CA HIS A 235 16.97 -4.66 3.54
C HIS A 235 16.18 -3.45 4.08
N ASP A 236 16.00 -2.41 3.25
CA ASP A 236 15.34 -1.18 3.67
C ASP A 236 13.82 -1.33 3.80
N THR A 237 13.22 -0.46 4.62
CA THR A 237 11.77 -0.27 4.71
C THR A 237 11.43 1.21 4.60
N SER A 238 10.20 1.53 4.18
CA SER A 238 9.73 2.92 4.20
C SER A 238 9.84 3.51 5.61
N PRO A 239 10.27 4.78 5.76
CA PRO A 239 10.31 5.45 7.04
C PRO A 239 8.95 5.63 7.70
N PHE A 240 7.89 5.63 6.90
CA PHE A 240 6.53 5.74 7.38
C PHE A 240 5.95 4.40 7.86
N ALA A 241 6.58 3.27 7.54
CA ALA A 241 6.11 1.95 7.93
C ALA A 241 6.91 1.43 9.14
N ARG A 242 6.27 0.64 10.01
CA ARG A 242 6.96 -0.07 11.08
C ARG A 242 7.74 -1.22 10.46
N ARG A 243 9.02 -1.33 10.77
CA ARG A 243 9.84 -2.45 10.29
C ARG A 243 9.42 -3.73 11.00
N LEU A 244 9.09 -4.76 10.23
CA LEU A 244 8.86 -6.12 10.71
C LEU A 244 10.16 -6.94 10.70
N ALA A 245 10.90 -6.85 9.60
CA ALA A 245 12.18 -7.52 9.39
C ALA A 245 13.00 -6.71 8.35
N PRO A 246 14.28 -7.05 8.07
CA PRO A 246 14.96 -6.49 6.91
C PRO A 246 14.12 -6.67 5.63
N GLY A 247 13.83 -5.57 4.93
CA GLY A 247 13.04 -5.58 3.70
C GLY A 247 11.54 -5.69 3.87
N VAL A 248 11.04 -5.90 5.11
CA VAL A 248 9.60 -6.12 5.36
C VAL A 248 9.08 -5.07 6.32
N GLY A 249 8.11 -4.30 5.89
CA GLY A 249 7.45 -3.26 6.69
C GLY A 249 5.95 -3.51 6.81
N ILE A 250 5.33 -2.99 7.87
CA ILE A 250 3.88 -3.05 8.07
C ILE A 250 3.32 -1.66 8.34
N ALA A 251 2.08 -1.44 7.90
CA ALA A 251 1.34 -0.23 8.24
C ALA A 251 -0.18 -0.41 8.08
N CYS A 252 -0.97 0.37 8.80
CA CYS A 252 -2.42 0.42 8.62
C CYS A 252 -2.78 1.18 7.33
N GLU A 253 -3.77 0.69 6.60
CA GLU A 253 -4.40 1.45 5.52
C GLU A 253 -4.84 2.82 6.04
N PRO A 254 -4.52 3.92 5.32
CA PRO A 254 -4.98 5.25 5.72
C PRO A 254 -6.51 5.30 5.92
N GLU A 255 -6.92 5.92 7.01
CA GLU A 255 -8.31 6.23 7.30
C GLU A 255 -8.52 7.73 7.44
N ASP A 256 -8.63 8.41 6.30
CA ASP A 256 -8.93 9.84 6.23
C ASP A 256 -10.12 10.07 5.31
N ALA A 257 -11.22 10.56 5.90
CA ALA A 257 -12.49 10.75 5.20
C ALA A 257 -12.54 12.04 4.38
N ARG A 258 -11.50 12.90 4.45
CA ARG A 258 -11.47 14.15 3.69
C ARG A 258 -11.40 13.85 2.18
N PRO A 259 -12.23 14.49 1.34
CA PRO A 259 -12.32 14.17 -0.08
C PRO A 259 -10.99 14.24 -0.84
N GLU A 260 -10.11 15.17 -0.46
CA GLU A 260 -8.79 15.35 -1.07
C GLU A 260 -7.78 14.27 -0.67
N ARG A 261 -8.10 13.43 0.32
CA ARG A 261 -7.23 12.35 0.84
C ARG A 261 -7.83 10.96 0.65
N ALA A 262 -9.14 10.89 0.43
CA ALA A 262 -9.83 9.66 0.12
C ALA A 262 -9.20 8.98 -1.10
N GLY A 263 -8.83 7.71 -0.96
CA GLY A 263 -8.26 6.90 -2.04
C GLY A 263 -6.77 7.11 -2.31
N MET A 264 -6.07 7.96 -1.55
CA MET A 264 -4.60 8.04 -1.61
C MET A 264 -3.96 6.73 -1.20
N SER A 265 -2.83 6.39 -1.83
CA SER A 265 -2.00 5.30 -1.31
C SER A 265 -1.40 5.67 0.05
N PHE A 266 -0.99 4.65 0.81
CA PHE A 266 -0.36 4.85 2.10
C PHE A 266 0.82 5.84 2.05
N GLY A 267 1.73 5.65 1.10
CA GLY A 267 2.91 6.50 0.96
C GLY A 267 2.56 7.95 0.63
N GLU A 268 1.63 8.16 -0.30
CA GLU A 268 1.16 9.50 -0.68
C GLU A 268 0.52 10.22 0.51
N HIS A 269 -0.31 9.51 1.27
CA HIS A 269 -0.98 10.06 2.46
C HIS A 269 0.03 10.58 3.50
N ARG A 270 1.08 9.80 3.79
CA ARG A 270 2.08 10.14 4.82
C ARG A 270 3.03 11.21 4.33
N ALA A 271 3.44 11.13 3.06
CA ALA A 271 4.28 12.13 2.42
C ALA A 271 3.58 13.49 2.33
N LEU A 272 2.27 13.52 2.04
CA LEU A 272 1.49 14.75 2.01
C LEU A 272 1.41 15.41 3.38
N ALA A 273 1.05 14.66 4.43
CA ALA A 273 0.99 15.19 5.78
C ALA A 273 2.36 15.73 6.26
N LEU A 274 3.45 15.04 5.91
CA LEU A 274 4.80 15.53 6.20
C LEU A 274 5.13 16.84 5.48
N ALA A 275 4.83 16.92 4.17
CA ALA A 275 5.06 18.13 3.37
C ALA A 275 4.25 19.32 3.88
N GLU A 276 2.98 19.11 4.24
CA GLU A 276 2.11 20.17 4.78
C GLU A 276 2.67 20.77 6.07
N GLY A 277 3.12 19.93 7.01
CA GLY A 277 3.71 20.41 8.27
C GLY A 277 4.99 21.22 8.05
N LEU A 278 5.87 20.74 7.17
CA LEU A 278 7.13 21.42 6.84
C LEU A 278 6.90 22.77 6.14
N VAL A 279 6.01 22.81 5.15
CA VAL A 279 5.72 24.05 4.40
C VAL A 279 4.97 25.05 5.28
N ALA A 280 4.04 24.60 6.12
CA ALA A 280 3.35 25.47 7.08
C ALA A 280 4.33 26.10 8.08
N GLN A 281 5.28 25.32 8.59
CA GLN A 281 6.32 25.83 9.49
C GLN A 281 7.16 26.92 8.83
N ALA A 282 7.62 26.70 7.59
CA ALA A 282 8.40 27.68 6.85
C ALA A 282 7.61 28.96 6.52
N ALA A 283 6.29 28.86 6.35
CA ALA A 283 5.41 29.99 6.06
C ALA A 283 5.10 30.85 7.31
N SER A 284 5.00 30.24 8.49
CA SER A 284 4.65 30.93 9.74
C SER A 284 5.82 31.69 10.41
N GLY A 285 7.05 31.50 9.93
CA GLY A 285 8.24 32.17 10.46
C GLY A 285 8.80 31.51 11.74
N PRO A 286 9.90 32.05 12.30
CA PRO A 286 10.60 31.44 13.42
C PRO A 286 9.75 31.51 14.70
N GLY A 287 9.21 30.36 15.14
CA GLY A 287 8.39 30.26 16.34
C GLY A 287 7.94 28.83 16.68
N SER A 288 7.75 27.98 15.66
CA SER A 288 7.47 26.54 15.84
C SER A 288 8.62 25.67 15.33
N SER A 289 8.87 24.57 16.02
CA SER A 289 9.83 23.56 15.56
C SER A 289 9.22 22.75 14.41
N ALA A 290 10.05 22.28 13.47
CA ALA A 290 9.61 21.39 12.38
C ALA A 290 8.90 20.15 12.93
N GLY A 291 9.40 19.56 14.02
CA GLY A 291 8.78 18.41 14.67
C GLY A 291 7.36 18.69 15.17
N SER A 292 7.12 19.84 15.80
CA SER A 292 5.78 20.21 16.28
C SER A 292 4.80 20.45 15.14
N ALA A 293 5.21 21.20 14.10
CA ALA A 293 4.35 21.48 12.95
C ALA A 293 4.01 20.21 12.16
N VAL A 294 4.98 19.29 12.01
CA VAL A 294 4.75 17.99 11.40
C VAL A 294 3.83 17.14 12.26
N ALA A 295 4.01 17.10 13.59
CA ALA A 295 3.12 16.36 14.46
C ALA A 295 1.67 16.86 14.39
N GLU A 296 1.46 18.18 14.35
CA GLU A 296 0.14 18.78 14.16
C GLU A 296 -0.49 18.36 12.82
N SER A 297 0.29 18.38 11.74
CA SER A 297 -0.17 17.93 10.41
C SER A 297 -0.52 16.44 10.39
N LEU A 298 0.29 15.59 11.02
CA LEU A 298 0.03 14.15 11.16
C LEU A 298 -1.27 13.90 11.94
N ILE A 299 -1.48 14.58 13.06
CA ILE A 299 -2.72 14.49 13.85
C ILE A 299 -3.92 14.93 13.02
N ALA A 300 -3.80 16.05 12.29
CA ALA A 300 -4.86 16.53 11.40
C ALA A 300 -5.21 15.50 10.30
N ALA A 301 -4.25 14.65 9.92
CA ALA A 301 -4.43 13.51 9.01
C ALA A 301 -4.76 12.18 9.68
N ARG A 302 -5.16 12.19 10.95
CA ARG A 302 -5.44 10.98 11.75
C ARG A 302 -4.28 9.99 11.73
N ILE A 303 -3.04 10.46 11.61
CA ILE A 303 -1.81 9.66 11.71
C ILE A 303 -1.29 9.79 13.15
N ASP A 304 -0.83 8.69 13.73
CA ASP A 304 -0.12 8.72 15.02
C ASP A 304 1.29 9.33 14.82
N PRO A 305 1.61 10.51 15.39
CA PRO A 305 2.93 11.13 15.22
C PRO A 305 4.06 10.31 15.83
N GLY A 306 3.77 9.52 16.87
CA GLY A 306 4.74 8.64 17.54
C GLY A 306 4.95 7.33 16.81
N GLU A 307 4.02 6.92 15.95
CA GLU A 307 4.09 5.72 15.11
C GLU A 307 3.39 5.96 13.75
N PRO A 308 4.06 6.59 12.77
CA PRO A 308 3.42 6.98 11.50
C PRO A 308 2.86 5.82 10.65
N ALA A 309 3.20 4.58 11.02
CA ALA A 309 2.63 3.37 10.44
C ALA A 309 1.16 3.15 10.83
N ARG A 310 0.67 3.84 11.87
CA ARG A 310 -0.69 3.71 12.41
C ARG A 310 -1.53 4.95 12.12
N ASN A 311 -2.84 4.74 12.04
CA ASN A 311 -3.79 5.84 12.25
C ASN A 311 -3.94 6.08 13.77
N SER A 312 -4.39 7.25 14.18
CA SER A 312 -4.50 7.64 15.60
C SER A 312 -5.38 6.69 16.43
N ASP A 313 -6.30 5.96 15.80
CA ASP A 313 -7.24 5.01 16.40
C ASP A 313 -7.06 3.57 15.89
N SER A 314 -5.98 3.29 15.15
CA SER A 314 -5.70 1.93 14.72
C SER A 314 -5.46 1.00 15.91
N PRO A 315 -5.83 -0.29 15.82
CA PRO A 315 -5.38 -1.31 16.75
C PRO A 315 -3.86 -1.27 16.91
N GLU A 316 -3.37 -1.75 18.05
CA GLU A 316 -1.94 -2.06 18.17
C GLU A 316 -1.58 -3.15 17.19
N PHE A 317 -0.40 -3.05 16.56
CA PHE A 317 0.09 -4.17 15.78
C PHE A 317 0.26 -5.38 16.70
N PRO A 318 -0.08 -6.59 16.23
CA PRO A 318 0.04 -7.79 17.05
C PRO A 318 1.47 -7.87 17.61
N ALA A 319 1.58 -8.27 18.87
CA ALA A 319 2.86 -8.69 19.43
C ALA A 319 3.34 -9.89 18.60
N LEU A 320 4.30 -9.64 17.72
CA LEU A 320 4.87 -10.69 16.90
C LEU A 320 5.78 -11.50 17.81
N GLN A 321 5.39 -12.74 18.08
CA GLN A 321 6.19 -13.65 18.90
C GLN A 321 7.53 -13.92 18.19
N GLY A 322 8.62 -13.46 18.81
CA GLY A 322 9.98 -13.97 18.65
C GLY A 322 10.70 -13.61 17.35
N VAL A 323 11.51 -12.54 17.39
CA VAL A 323 12.80 -12.49 16.68
C VAL A 323 13.75 -11.63 17.52
N GLU A 324 14.56 -12.29 18.36
CA GLU A 324 15.90 -11.78 18.72
C GLU A 324 16.85 -12.02 17.55
#